data_AF-A0A3R6TWC6-F1
#
_entry.id   AF-A0A3R6TWC6-F1
#
_cell.length_a   1.000
_cell.length_b   1.000
_cell.length_c   1.000
_cell.angle_alpha   90.00
_cell.angle_beta   90.00
_cell.angle_gamma   90.00
#
_symmetry.space_group_name_H-M   'P 1'
#
loop_
_entity.id
_entity.type
_entity.pdbx_description
1 polymer ?
#
loop_
_entity_poly.entity_id
_entity_poly.type
_entity_poly.pdbx_seq_one_letter_code
_entity_poly.pdbx_strand_id
1 'polypeptide(L)'
;EVVNNVKRPQQLGNVGESSSNAKNPMTGDDWHNYFNETYGADNVTWESTSIQDIVDMPSKITDFSPKQISDLATKNGWTVEPLGKGSLAGIPYEQGGGLSMHAPNGSSVYIQYHPGGGHHGEMPYYKVSSGKNGIVRYYINGERAK
;
A
#
# COMPACT_ATOMS: atom_id res chain seq x y z
N GLU A 1 13.07 -59.16 -0.70
CA GLU A 1 12.79 -58.32 -1.88
C GLU A 1 11.80 -57.24 -1.45
N VAL A 2 11.94 -55.93 -1.69
CA VAL A 2 12.81 -55.14 -2.55
C VAL A 2 13.21 -53.88 -1.78
N VAL A 3 14.49 -53.53 -1.79
CA VAL A 3 15.06 -52.33 -1.19
C VAL A 3 14.85 -51.17 -2.17
N ASN A 4 13.97 -50.22 -1.85
CA ASN A 4 13.79 -49.02 -2.66
C ASN A 4 14.86 -47.98 -2.33
N ASN A 5 16.01 -48.12 -2.99
CA ASN A 5 17.09 -47.14 -3.04
C ASN A 5 16.62 -45.87 -3.76
N VAL A 6 16.26 -44.83 -3.01
CA VAL A 6 16.07 -43.49 -3.58
C VAL A 6 17.46 -42.90 -3.86
N LYS A 7 17.90 -43.01 -5.13
CA LYS A 7 19.09 -42.29 -5.63
C LYS A 7 18.81 -40.78 -5.57
N ARG A 8 19.62 -40.05 -4.80
CA ARG A 8 19.75 -38.59 -4.91
C ARG A 8 20.22 -38.24 -6.33
N PRO A 9 19.64 -37.22 -6.99
CA PRO A 9 20.18 -36.77 -8.27
C PRO A 9 21.60 -36.22 -8.04
N GLN A 10 22.54 -36.80 -8.79
CA GLN A 10 23.91 -36.34 -8.89
C GLN A 10 23.95 -34.94 -9.50
N GLN A 11 24.81 -34.07 -8.96
CA GLN A 11 25.19 -32.82 -9.62
C GLN A 11 25.76 -33.16 -11.01
N LEU A 12 24.96 -32.90 -12.04
CA LEU A 12 25.42 -32.91 -13.42
C LEU A 12 26.08 -31.56 -13.70
N GLY A 13 27.41 -31.58 -13.65
CA GLY A 13 28.30 -31.06 -14.67
C GLY A 13 28.00 -29.67 -15.23
N ASN A 14 28.93 -28.76 -14.94
CA ASN A 14 29.31 -27.58 -15.71
C ASN A 14 28.71 -27.51 -17.14
N VAL A 15 27.51 -26.93 -17.25
CA VAL A 15 26.95 -26.50 -18.54
C VAL A 15 27.55 -25.13 -18.80
N GLY A 16 28.20 -25.01 -19.96
CA GLY A 16 29.13 -23.94 -20.31
C GLY A 16 28.58 -22.52 -20.17
N GLU A 17 29.51 -21.58 -20.28
CA GLU A 17 29.29 -20.13 -20.36
C GLU A 17 28.13 -19.79 -21.29
N SER A 18 26.93 -19.72 -20.71
CA SER A 18 25.85 -18.96 -21.27
C SER A 18 26.22 -17.51 -21.02
N SER A 19 26.66 -16.83 -22.08
CA SER A 19 26.65 -15.38 -22.15
C SER A 19 25.20 -14.88 -22.07
N SER A 20 24.54 -15.04 -20.92
CA SER A 20 23.24 -14.43 -20.72
C SER A 20 23.49 -12.97 -20.36
N ASN A 21 23.64 -12.13 -21.38
CA ASN A 21 23.31 -10.70 -21.31
C ASN A 21 21.80 -10.48 -21.05
N ALA A 22 21.11 -11.45 -20.45
CA ALA A 22 19.72 -11.39 -20.11
C ALA A 22 19.61 -10.53 -18.85
N LYS A 23 19.07 -9.33 -19.02
CA LYS A 23 18.67 -8.49 -17.89
C LYS A 23 17.65 -9.28 -17.07
N ASN A 24 17.82 -9.31 -15.74
CA ASN A 24 16.84 -9.92 -14.86
C ASN A 24 15.46 -9.30 -15.13
N PRO A 25 14.39 -10.12 -15.28
CA PRO A 25 13.05 -9.58 -15.43
C PRO A 25 12.68 -8.80 -14.17
N MET A 26 12.20 -7.57 -14.35
CA MET A 26 11.61 -6.79 -13.26
C MET A 26 10.24 -7.35 -12.90
N THR A 27 9.98 -7.47 -11.60
CA THR A 27 8.67 -7.83 -11.07
C THR A 27 7.66 -6.69 -11.26
N GLY A 28 6.37 -6.96 -11.02
CA GLY A 28 5.35 -5.90 -11.02
C GLY A 28 5.69 -4.80 -10.02
N ASP A 29 6.12 -5.16 -8.82
CA ASP A 29 6.51 -4.21 -7.77
C ASP A 29 7.74 -3.39 -8.18
N ASP A 30 8.72 -4.02 -8.84
CA ASP A 30 9.89 -3.29 -9.36
C ASP A 30 9.48 -2.24 -10.41
N TRP A 31 8.53 -2.57 -11.29
CA TRP A 31 7.99 -1.62 -12.26
C TRP A 31 7.17 -0.51 -11.60
N HIS A 32 6.34 -0.83 -10.62
CA HIS A 32 5.55 0.16 -9.87
C HIS A 32 6.46 1.18 -9.19
N ASN A 33 7.49 0.69 -8.49
CA ASN A 33 8.47 1.55 -7.82
C ASN A 33 9.21 2.44 -8.82
N TYR A 34 9.70 1.85 -9.92
CA TYR A 34 10.35 2.61 -10.98
C TYR A 34 9.46 3.72 -11.54
N PHE A 35 8.19 3.43 -11.82
CA PHE A 35 7.26 4.43 -12.34
C PHE A 35 6.95 5.51 -11.30
N ASN A 36 6.73 5.15 -10.04
CA ASN A 36 6.52 6.10 -8.96
C ASN A 36 7.71 7.04 -8.78
N GLU A 37 8.94 6.52 -8.83
CA GLU A 37 10.16 7.34 -8.76
C GLU A 37 10.31 8.26 -9.98
N THR A 38 9.97 7.76 -11.17
CA THR A 38 10.15 8.49 -12.43
C THR A 38 9.10 9.59 -12.64
N TYR A 39 7.84 9.30 -12.30
CA TYR A 39 6.70 10.14 -12.65
C TYR A 39 5.96 10.72 -11.44
N GLY A 40 6.24 10.23 -10.23
CA GLY A 40 5.54 10.60 -9.00
C GLY A 40 4.29 9.76 -8.77
N ALA A 41 4.02 9.41 -7.50
CA ALA A 41 2.89 8.58 -7.09
C ALA A 41 1.52 9.14 -7.52
N ASP A 42 1.39 10.46 -7.63
CA ASP A 42 0.14 11.09 -8.11
C ASP A 42 -0.14 10.84 -9.60
N ASN A 43 0.88 10.49 -10.39
CA ASN A 43 0.79 10.30 -11.84
C ASN A 43 0.79 8.82 -12.27
N VAL A 44 0.96 7.88 -11.33
CA VAL A 44 1.06 6.44 -11.61
C VAL A 44 -0.04 5.69 -10.88
N THR A 45 -1.02 5.17 -11.64
CA THR A 45 -2.14 4.40 -11.07
C THR A 45 -1.96 2.91 -11.28
N TRP A 46 -1.99 2.14 -10.19
CA TRP A 46 -1.96 0.67 -10.23
C TRP A 46 -3.39 0.12 -10.15
N GLU A 47 -4.03 -0.14 -11.31
CA GLU A 47 -5.46 -0.46 -11.39
C GLU A 47 -5.88 -1.81 -10.77
N SER A 48 -4.94 -2.66 -10.35
CA SER A 48 -5.27 -4.00 -9.85
C SER A 48 -5.67 -4.06 -8.37
N THR A 49 -5.58 -2.96 -7.62
CA THR A 49 -5.82 -2.98 -6.16
C THR A 49 -7.21 -2.46 -5.83
N SER A 50 -8.00 -3.30 -5.15
CA SER A 50 -9.29 -2.89 -4.60
C SER A 50 -9.11 -2.19 -3.25
N ILE A 51 -10.07 -1.36 -2.85
CA ILE A 51 -10.06 -0.79 -1.48
C ILE A 51 -10.13 -1.89 -0.41
N GLN A 52 -10.73 -3.04 -0.75
CA GLN A 52 -10.79 -4.20 0.13
C GLN A 52 -9.41 -4.82 0.36
N ASP A 53 -8.53 -4.84 -0.65
CA ASP A 53 -7.14 -5.30 -0.49
C ASP A 53 -6.38 -4.46 0.54
N ILE A 54 -6.64 -3.15 0.58
CA ILE A 54 -6.07 -2.25 1.59
C ILE A 54 -6.65 -2.54 2.97
N VAL A 55 -7.94 -2.84 3.08
CA VAL A 55 -8.57 -3.19 4.36
C VAL A 55 -8.02 -4.53 4.90
N ASP A 56 -7.84 -5.51 4.02
CA ASP A 56 -7.36 -6.86 4.37
C ASP A 56 -5.85 -6.90 4.60
N MET A 57 -5.09 -6.14 3.82
CA MET A 57 -3.63 -5.99 3.94
C MET A 57 -3.24 -4.51 3.99
N PRO A 58 -3.37 -3.86 5.18
CA PRO A 58 -3.19 -2.42 5.33
C PRO A 58 -1.84 -1.83 4.92
N SER A 59 -0.77 -2.64 4.83
CA SER A 59 0.52 -2.17 4.34
C SER A 59 0.47 -1.72 2.88
N LYS A 60 -0.43 -2.25 2.05
CA LYS A 60 -0.62 -1.83 0.65
C LYS A 60 -0.99 -0.36 0.49
N ILE A 61 -1.45 0.29 1.56
CA ILE A 61 -1.89 1.69 1.48
C ILE A 61 -0.75 2.64 1.09
N THR A 62 0.50 2.27 1.35
CA THR A 62 1.68 3.10 1.07
C THR A 62 2.11 3.04 -0.39
N ASP A 63 1.48 2.17 -1.20
CA ASP A 63 1.74 2.07 -2.64
C ASP A 63 0.99 3.16 -3.44
N PHE A 64 0.17 3.97 -2.74
CA PHE A 64 -0.73 4.95 -3.33
C PHE A 64 -0.56 6.32 -2.66
N SER A 65 -0.83 7.38 -3.43
CA SER A 65 -0.94 8.72 -2.87
C SER A 65 -2.26 8.90 -2.10
N PRO A 66 -2.36 9.90 -1.19
CA PRO A 66 -3.60 10.16 -0.46
C PRO A 66 -4.78 10.43 -1.40
N LYS A 67 -4.51 11.15 -2.51
CA LYS A 67 -5.52 11.45 -3.53
C LYS A 67 -6.04 10.18 -4.20
N GLN A 68 -5.15 9.27 -4.57
CA GLN A 68 -5.54 8.00 -5.20
C GLN A 68 -6.40 7.15 -4.28
N ILE A 69 -6.08 7.11 -2.99
CA ILE A 69 -6.89 6.39 -1.99
C ILE A 69 -8.28 7.04 -1.84
N SER A 70 -8.37 8.37 -1.82
CA SER A 70 -9.68 9.05 -1.77
C SER A 70 -10.52 8.84 -3.04
N ASP A 71 -9.88 8.86 -4.22
CA ASP A 71 -10.56 8.60 -5.49
C ASP A 71 -11.07 7.15 -5.52
N LEU A 72 -10.24 6.19 -5.07
CA LEU A 72 -10.62 4.78 -4.95
C LEU A 72 -11.77 4.58 -3.97
N ALA A 73 -11.73 5.24 -2.81
CA ALA A 73 -12.80 5.20 -1.82
C ALA A 73 -14.12 5.73 -2.39
N THR A 74 -14.09 6.90 -3.03
CA THR A 74 -15.25 7.51 -3.68
C THR A 74 -15.86 6.58 -4.74
N LYS A 75 -15.02 5.99 -5.62
CA LYS A 75 -15.45 5.04 -6.65
C LYS A 75 -16.12 3.79 -6.07
N ASN A 76 -15.77 3.40 -4.85
CA ASN A 76 -16.36 2.26 -4.14
C ASN A 76 -17.53 2.67 -3.21
N GLY A 77 -18.04 3.90 -3.34
CA GLY A 77 -19.19 4.38 -2.56
C GLY A 77 -18.89 4.70 -1.10
N TRP A 78 -17.61 4.87 -0.74
CA TRP A 78 -17.23 5.34 0.59
C TRP A 78 -17.46 6.85 0.68
N THR A 79 -17.82 7.32 1.87
CA THR A 79 -17.88 8.75 2.15
C THR A 79 -16.45 9.26 2.35
N VAL A 80 -16.08 10.35 1.68
CA VAL A 80 -14.77 11.01 1.80
C VAL A 80 -14.97 12.44 2.23
N GLU A 81 -14.40 12.82 3.37
CA GLU A 81 -14.52 14.14 3.98
C GLU A 81 -13.19 14.59 4.56
N PRO A 82 -13.02 15.89 4.89
CA PRO A 82 -11.94 16.33 5.76
C PRO A 82 -11.91 15.58 7.10
N LEU A 83 -10.77 15.60 7.79
CA LEU A 83 -10.71 15.09 9.16
C LEU A 83 -11.75 15.81 10.05
N GLY A 84 -12.48 15.05 10.86
CA GLY A 84 -13.48 15.61 11.78
C GLY A 84 -12.92 16.11 13.12
N LYS A 85 -11.63 15.84 13.41
CA LYS A 85 -10.98 16.17 14.70
C LYS A 85 -9.50 16.52 14.52
N GLY A 86 -8.95 17.25 15.47
CA GLY A 86 -7.54 17.68 15.50
C GLY A 86 -7.35 19.10 15.00
N SER A 87 -6.08 19.55 14.94
CA SER A 87 -5.71 20.91 14.52
C SER A 87 -6.03 21.21 13.05
N LEU A 88 -6.20 20.16 12.23
CA LEU A 88 -6.53 20.27 10.80
C LEU A 88 -7.97 19.83 10.51
N ALA A 89 -8.84 19.83 11.52
CA ALA A 89 -10.24 19.44 11.36
C ALA A 89 -10.97 20.38 10.39
N GLY A 90 -11.76 19.83 9.46
CA GLY A 90 -12.55 20.59 8.49
C GLY A 90 -11.74 21.26 7.38
N ILE A 91 -10.40 21.20 7.41
CA ILE A 91 -9.55 21.76 6.36
C ILE A 91 -9.54 20.78 5.16
N PRO A 92 -9.88 21.21 3.93
CA PRO A 92 -9.80 20.37 2.74
C PRO A 92 -8.37 19.88 2.47
N TYR A 93 -8.26 18.72 1.81
CA TYR A 93 -6.95 18.13 1.46
C TYR A 93 -6.10 19.08 0.60
N GLU A 94 -6.73 19.78 -0.35
CA GLU A 94 -6.08 20.75 -1.25
C GLU A 94 -5.53 21.98 -0.51
N GLN A 95 -5.95 22.19 0.74
CA GLN A 95 -5.47 23.27 1.62
C GLN A 95 -4.50 22.74 2.69
N GLY A 96 -4.01 21.51 2.55
CA GLY A 96 -3.09 20.87 3.50
C GLY A 96 -3.79 20.17 4.67
N GLY A 97 -5.11 19.94 4.59
CA GLY A 97 -5.85 19.15 5.55
C GLY A 97 -5.69 17.63 5.35
N GLY A 98 -6.25 16.86 6.28
CA GLY A 98 -6.28 15.40 6.17
C GLY A 98 -7.59 14.88 5.57
N LEU A 99 -7.64 13.58 5.29
CA LEU A 99 -8.80 12.89 4.72
C LEU A 99 -9.36 11.88 5.72
N SER A 100 -10.69 11.75 5.76
CA SER A 100 -11.44 10.71 6.47
C SER A 100 -12.35 9.98 5.50
N MET A 101 -12.15 8.68 5.37
CA MET A 101 -12.83 7.82 4.40
C MET A 101 -13.55 6.70 5.14
N HIS A 102 -14.88 6.67 5.05
CA HIS A 102 -15.74 5.75 5.79
C HIS A 102 -16.44 4.76 4.85
N ALA A 103 -16.34 3.47 5.17
CA ALA A 103 -17.00 2.43 4.41
C ALA A 103 -18.54 2.58 4.48
N PRO A 104 -19.26 2.23 3.40
CA PRO A 104 -20.71 2.39 3.35
C PRO A 104 -21.45 1.40 4.28
N ASN A 105 -22.78 1.51 4.29
CA ASN A 105 -23.70 0.57 4.95
C ASN A 105 -23.51 0.45 6.48
N GLY A 106 -23.09 1.54 7.14
CA GLY A 106 -22.91 1.57 8.59
C GLY A 106 -21.72 0.74 9.10
N SER A 107 -20.80 0.36 8.21
CA SER A 107 -19.56 -0.32 8.56
C SER A 107 -18.69 0.53 9.50
N SER A 108 -18.01 -0.12 10.43
CA SER A 108 -17.01 0.54 11.30
C SER A 108 -15.64 0.70 10.64
N VAL A 109 -15.48 0.22 9.40
CA VAL A 109 -14.22 0.32 8.65
C VAL A 109 -14.00 1.76 8.20
N TYR A 110 -12.79 2.28 8.43
CA TYR A 110 -12.38 3.58 7.93
C TYR A 110 -10.89 3.61 7.60
N ILE A 111 -10.54 4.55 6.73
CA ILE A 111 -9.17 4.92 6.39
C ILE A 111 -9.06 6.43 6.62
N GLN A 112 -7.97 6.88 7.24
CA GLN A 112 -7.67 8.29 7.40
C GLN A 112 -6.26 8.58 6.91
N TYR A 113 -6.08 9.72 6.25
CA TYR A 113 -4.78 10.29 5.95
C TYR A 113 -4.55 11.51 6.84
N HIS A 114 -3.38 11.56 7.47
CA HIS A 114 -2.91 12.68 8.28
C HIS A 114 -1.66 13.25 7.61
N PRO A 115 -1.64 14.55 7.25
CA PRO A 115 -0.52 15.19 6.54
C PRO A 115 0.73 15.42 7.39
N GLY A 116 0.75 14.96 8.64
CA GLY A 116 1.84 15.20 9.59
C GLY A 116 1.75 16.58 10.25
N GLY A 117 2.63 16.83 11.21
CA GLY A 117 2.67 18.05 12.01
C GLY A 117 1.78 18.00 13.27
N GLY A 118 2.09 18.88 14.23
CA GLY A 118 1.39 18.94 15.52
C GLY A 118 1.75 17.81 16.49
N HIS A 119 0.80 17.44 17.38
CA HIS A 119 1.04 16.51 18.50
C HIS A 119 1.35 15.05 18.11
N HIS A 120 1.14 14.66 16.84
CA HIS A 120 1.30 13.27 16.39
C HIS A 120 2.61 13.01 15.62
N GLY A 121 3.52 13.99 15.59
CA GLY A 121 4.81 13.90 14.92
C GLY A 121 4.80 14.54 13.53
N GLU A 122 6.00 14.84 13.01
CA GLU A 122 6.16 15.57 11.75
C GLU A 122 5.75 14.76 10.52
N MET A 123 5.83 13.43 10.60
CA MET A 123 5.66 12.55 9.44
C MET A 123 4.19 12.31 9.08
N PRO A 124 3.79 12.46 7.81
CA PRO A 124 2.47 12.07 7.32
C PRO A 124 2.27 10.56 7.41
N TYR A 125 1.03 10.15 7.70
CA TYR A 125 0.68 8.75 7.89
C TYR A 125 -0.76 8.44 7.54
N TYR A 126 -1.00 7.18 7.21
CA TYR A 126 -2.32 6.58 7.11
C TYR A 126 -2.70 5.87 8.40
N LYS A 127 -3.99 5.90 8.72
CA LYS A 127 -4.61 5.09 9.78
C LYS A 127 -5.72 4.25 9.15
N VAL A 128 -5.59 2.93 9.24
CA VAL A 128 -6.59 1.98 8.74
C VAL A 128 -7.21 1.28 9.94
N SER A 129 -8.54 1.27 10.01
CA SER A 129 -9.29 0.62 11.07
C SER A 129 -10.24 -0.41 10.47
N SER A 130 -10.13 -1.66 10.90
CA SER A 130 -11.06 -2.72 10.52
C SER A 130 -11.25 -3.71 11.67
N GLY A 131 -12.35 -4.46 11.66
CA GLY A 131 -12.60 -5.48 12.69
C GLY A 131 -11.53 -6.57 12.72
N LYS A 132 -10.97 -6.92 11.55
CA LYS A 132 -9.95 -7.97 11.39
C LYS A 132 -8.56 -7.53 11.87
N ASN A 133 -8.12 -6.33 11.51
CA ASN A 133 -6.76 -5.85 11.75
C ASN A 133 -6.65 -4.88 12.93
N GLY A 134 -7.79 -4.51 13.55
CA GLY A 134 -7.84 -3.43 14.53
C GLY A 134 -7.48 -2.09 13.88
N ILE A 135 -6.83 -1.21 14.66
CA ILE A 135 -6.29 0.05 14.16
C ILE A 135 -4.81 -0.11 13.91
N VAL A 136 -4.39 0.10 12.66
CA VAL A 136 -2.97 0.12 12.26
C VAL A 136 -2.63 1.45 11.60
N ARG A 137 -1.35 1.82 11.66
CA ARG A 137 -0.85 3.06 11.09
C ARG A 137 0.42 2.79 10.27
N TYR A 138 0.53 3.47 9.14
CA TYR A 138 1.70 3.41 8.25
C TYR A 138 2.11 4.82 7.89
N TYR A 139 3.36 5.17 8.12
CA TYR A 139 3.95 6.37 7.55
C TYR A 139 3.97 6.25 6.02
N ILE A 140 3.97 7.39 5.33
CA ILE A 140 3.97 7.40 3.86
C ILE A 140 5.21 6.70 3.26
N ASN A 141 6.30 6.58 4.03
CA ASN A 141 7.53 5.90 3.64
C ASN A 141 7.46 4.35 3.75
N GLY A 142 6.30 3.77 4.06
CA GLY A 142 6.13 2.32 4.21
C GLY A 142 6.31 1.80 5.64
N GLU A 143 6.90 2.59 6.55
CA GLU A 143 7.16 2.14 7.90
C GLU A 143 5.87 2.09 8.74
N ARG A 144 5.69 0.99 9.48
CA ARG A 144 4.57 0.88 10.40
C ARG A 144 4.80 1.81 11.60
N ALA A 145 3.88 2.74 11.83
CA ALA A 145 3.92 3.60 13.00
C ALA A 145 3.54 2.80 14.26
N LYS A 146 4.23 3.10 15.37
CA LYS A 146 4.06 2.42 16.66
C LYS A 146 2.71 2.70 17.31
#